data_AF-X1MIG1-F1
#
_entry.id   AF-X1MIG1-F1
#
_cell.length_a   1.000
_cell.length_b   1.000
_cell.length_c   1.000
_cell.angle_alpha   90.00
_cell.angle_beta   90.00
_cell.angle_gamma   90.00
#
_symmetry.space_group_name_H-M   'P 1'
#
loop_
_entity.id
_entity.type
_entity.pdbx_description
1 polymer ?
#
loop_
_entity_poly.entity_id
_entity_poly.type
_entity_poly.pdbx_seq_one_letter_code
_entity_poly.pdbx_strand_id
1 'polypeptide(L)' 'MKTSKIGMVMLNDEREHVWKKNNPENEEVLQKWAKVIKDNLKNIDGSSPEVIICSKIITSVRIAQEIGKELATS' A
#
# COMPACT_ATOMS: atom_id res chain seq x y z
N MET A 1 -21.73 -6.16 -8.00
CA MET A 1 -20.65 -5.86 -8.96
C MET A 1 -19.33 -6.13 -8.26
N LYS A 2 -18.32 -6.71 -8.93
CA LYS A 2 -16.96 -6.74 -8.36
C LYS A 2 -16.40 -5.33 -8.45
N THR A 3 -16.06 -4.73 -7.32
CA THR A 3 -15.36 -3.44 -7.26
C THR A 3 -13.86 -3.70 -7.27
N SER A 4 -13.10 -2.86 -7.98
CA SER A 4 -11.64 -2.96 -7.98
C SER A 4 -11.07 -2.54 -6.61
N LYS A 5 -10.13 -3.32 -6.10
CA LYS A 5 -9.36 -2.97 -4.91
C LYS A 5 -8.22 -2.02 -5.28
N ILE A 6 -7.78 -1.22 -4.33
CA ILE A 6 -6.59 -0.36 -4.47
C ILE A 6 -5.49 -0.92 -3.58
N GLY A 7 -4.46 -1.49 -4.20
CA GLY A 7 -3.25 -1.92 -3.52
C GLY A 7 -2.28 -0.75 -3.35
N MET A 8 -1.83 -0.52 -2.13
CA MET A 8 -0.83 0.49 -1.80
C MET A 8 0.43 -0.18 -1.27
N VAL A 9 1.56 0.22 -1.83
CA VAL A 9 2.89 -0.31 -1.52
C VAL A 9 3.82 0.83 -1.16
N MET A 10 4.71 0.58 -0.21
CA MET A 10 5.80 1.50 0.09
C MET A 10 7.08 1.01 -0.58
N LEU A 11 7.70 1.87 -1.38
CA LEU A 11 9.02 1.67 -1.97
C LEU A 11 10.05 2.47 -1.17
N ASN A 12 11.21 1.89 -0.89
CA ASN A 12 12.28 2.57 -0.16
C ASN A 12 13.66 2.12 -0.63
N ASP A 13 14.68 2.85 -0.19
CA ASP A 13 16.09 2.52 -0.39
C ASP A 13 16.42 1.13 0.18
N GLU A 14 17.36 0.40 -0.42
CA GLU A 14 17.71 -0.95 0.03
C GLU A 14 18.58 -0.97 1.30
N ARG A 15 19.30 0.12 1.58
CA ARG A 15 20.27 0.19 2.67
C ARG A 15 19.54 0.21 4.02
N GLU A 16 19.81 -0.81 4.83
CA GLU A 16 19.10 -1.06 6.10
C GLU A 16 19.05 0.14 7.05
N HIS A 17 20.18 0.82 7.23
CA HIS A 17 20.25 1.99 8.11
C HIS A 17 19.46 3.20 7.58
N VAL A 18 19.16 3.25 6.28
CA VAL A 18 18.36 4.32 5.66
C VAL A 18 16.88 4.04 5.89
N TRP A 19 16.39 2.86 5.47
CA TRP A 19 14.96 2.57 5.56
C TRP A 19 14.50 2.41 7.01
N LYS A 20 15.32 1.87 7.91
CA LYS A 20 14.94 1.79 9.34
C LYS A 20 14.68 3.16 9.96
N LYS A 21 15.33 4.21 9.47
CA LYS A 21 15.19 5.56 10.02
C LYS A 21 13.92 6.25 9.52
N ASN A 22 13.55 6.08 8.25
CA ASN A 22 12.43 6.81 7.64
C ASN A 22 11.13 5.99 7.58
N ASN A 23 11.17 4.67 7.78
CA ASN A 23 9.98 3.82 7.72
C ASN A 23 8.83 4.28 8.64
N PRO A 24 9.06 4.65 9.92
CA PRO A 24 7.95 5.06 10.78
C PRO A 24 7.16 6.26 10.22
N GLU A 25 7.87 7.27 9.70
CA GLU A 25 7.24 8.47 9.12
C GLU A 25 6.54 8.14 7.80
N ASN A 26 7.19 7.34 6.95
CA ASN A 26 6.64 6.97 5.64
C ASN A 26 5.41 6.04 5.77
N GLU A 27 5.41 5.13 6.73
CA GLU A 27 4.25 4.29 7.06
C GLU A 27 3.07 5.17 7.53
N GLU A 28 3.32 6.18 8.36
CA GLU A 28 2.27 7.12 8.78
C GLU A 28 1.69 7.88 7.58
N VAL A 29 2.53 8.34 6.65
CA VAL A 29 2.10 8.98 5.41
C VAL A 29 1.27 8.03 4.54
N LEU A 30 1.68 6.77 4.42
CA LEU A 30 0.95 5.74 3.68
C LEU A 30 -0.45 5.51 4.25
N GLN A 31 -0.57 5.43 5.58
CA GLN A 31 -1.85 5.29 6.28
C GLN A 31 -2.75 6.51 6.06
N LYS A 32 -2.19 7.73 6.10
CA LYS A 32 -2.93 8.96 5.82
C LYS A 32 -3.46 8.97 4.38
N TRP A 33 -2.66 8.55 3.41
CA TRP A 33 -3.13 8.41 2.02
C TRP A 33 -4.24 7.38 1.86
N ALA A 34 -4.11 6.22 2.49
CA ALA A 34 -5.16 5.20 2.47
C ALA A 34 -6.48 5.73 3.04
N LYS A 35 -6.42 6.51 4.12
CA LYS A 35 -7.58 7.18 4.70
C LYS A 35 -8.19 8.20 3.73
N VAL A 36 -7.38 9.06 3.12
CA VAL A 36 -7.85 10.05 2.14
C VAL A 36 -8.59 9.38 0.99
N ILE A 37 -8.04 8.29 0.43
CA ILE A 37 -8.68 7.53 -0.65
C ILE A 37 -10.02 6.95 -0.18
N LYS A 38 -10.03 6.28 0.98
CA LYS A 38 -11.24 5.65 1.51
C LYS A 38 -12.37 6.64 1.78
N ASP A 39 -12.03 7.83 2.28
CA ASP A 39 -13.00 8.85 2.68
C ASP A 39 -13.55 9.63 1.48
N ASN A 40 -12.74 9.86 0.44
CA ASN A 40 -13.07 10.78 -0.65
C ASN A 40 -13.38 10.10 -2.00
N LEU A 41 -12.94 8.85 -2.22
CA LEU A 41 -13.20 8.12 -3.46
C LEU A 41 -14.44 7.25 -3.34
N LYS A 42 -15.36 7.38 -4.29
CA LYS A 42 -16.57 6.56 -4.40
C LYS A 42 -16.63 5.82 -5.72
N ASN A 43 -17.06 4.57 -5.67
CA ASN A 43 -17.46 3.79 -6.84
C ASN A 43 -18.75 4.38 -7.43
N ILE A 44 -19.10 3.95 -8.65
CA ILE A 44 -20.32 4.39 -9.36
C ILE A 44 -21.59 4.10 -8.52
N ASP A 45 -21.58 3.05 -7.71
CA ASP A 45 -22.67 2.67 -6.81
C ASP A 45 -22.68 3.42 -5.47
N GLY A 46 -21.76 4.36 -5.26
CA GLY A 46 -21.63 5.14 -4.03
C GLY A 46 -20.87 4.44 -2.89
N SER A 47 -20.44 3.18 -3.05
CA SER A 47 -19.55 2.52 -2.09
C SER A 47 -18.13 3.10 -2.13
N SER A 48 -17.34 2.94 -1.06
CA SER A 48 -15.90 3.25 -1.10
C SER A 48 -15.11 2.03 -1.59
N PRO A 49 -14.01 2.21 -2.35
CA PRO A 49 -13.14 1.10 -2.72
C PRO A 49 -12.45 0.51 -1.48
N GLU A 50 -12.18 -0.79 -1.52
CA GLU A 50 -11.32 -1.45 -0.55
C GLU A 50 -9.86 -1.04 -0.82
N VAL A 51 -9.21 -0.49 0.21
CA VAL A 51 -7.81 -0.09 0.16
C VAL A 51 -6.99 -1.09 0.98
N ILE A 52 -6.00 -1.71 0.34
CA ILE A 52 -5.10 -2.70 0.95
C ILE A 52 -3.71 -2.08 1.05
N ILE A 53 -3.17 -2.00 2.26
CA ILE A 53 -1.78 -1.63 2.49
C ILE A 53 -0.98 -2.92 2.61
N CYS A 54 0.04 -3.07 1.78
CA CYS A 54 0.80 -4.32 1.72
C CYS A 54 1.68 -4.51 2.96
N SER A 55 1.91 -5.77 3.32
CA SER A 55 2.58 -6.17 4.56
C SER A 55 4.07 -5.82 4.65
N LYS A 56 4.71 -5.48 3.53
CA LYS A 56 6.16 -5.26 3.43
C LYS A 56 6.50 -3.98 2.68
N ILE A 57 7.70 -3.47 2.96
CA ILE A 57 8.31 -2.34 2.26
C ILE A 57 9.22 -2.90 1.18
N ILE A 58 9.02 -2.44 -0.05
CA ILE A 58 9.83 -2.83 -1.19
C ILE A 58 11.19 -2.17 -1.05
N THR A 59 12.19 -2.96 -0.67
CA THR A 59 13.61 -2.59 -0.68
C THR A 59 14.42 -3.43 -1.66
N SER A 60 13.77 -4.39 -2.34
CA SER A 60 14.38 -5.26 -3.33
C SER A 60 13.33 -5.82 -4.30
N VAL A 61 13.78 -6.31 -5.46
CA VAL A 61 12.94 -7.00 -6.45
C VAL A 61 12.24 -8.22 -5.84
N ARG A 62 12.92 -8.95 -4.94
CA ARG A 62 12.36 -10.13 -4.28
C ARG A 62 11.13 -9.76 -3.45
N ILE A 63 11.20 -8.68 -2.68
CA ILE A 63 10.06 -8.22 -1.87
C ILE A 63 8.93 -7.72 -2.78
N ALA A 64 9.25 -7.03 -3.88
CA ALA A 64 8.23 -6.63 -4.86
C ALA A 64 7.45 -7.83 -5.43
N GLN A 65 8.13 -8.95 -5.72
CA GLN A 65 7.48 -10.19 -6.18
C GLN A 65 6.57 -10.81 -5.11
N GLU A 66 6.98 -10.77 -3.84
CA GLU A 66 6.17 -11.29 -2.73
C GLU A 66 4.90 -10.46 -2.54
N ILE A 67 5.03 -9.13 -2.57
CA ILE A 67 3.88 -8.22 -2.51
C ILE A 67 2.96 -8.38 -3.73
N GLY A 68 3.53 -8.59 -4.92
CA GLY A 68 2.74 -8.89 -6.11
C GLY A 68 1.86 -10.13 -5.94
N LYS A 69 2.35 -11.16 -5.23
CA LYS A 69 1.55 -12.35 -4.89
C LYS A 69 0.49 -12.05 -3.84
N GLU A 70 0.82 -11.29 -2.80
CA GLU A 70 -0.13 -10.83 -1.78
C GLU A 70 -1.32 -10.11 -2.42
N LEU A 71 -1.04 -9.14 -3.29
CA LEU A 71 -2.06 -8.38 -4.01
C LEU A 71 -2.90 -9.24 -4.96
N ALA A 72 -2.32 -10.26 -5.59
CA ALA A 72 -3.05 -11.16 -6.47
C ALA A 72 -4.06 -12.06 -5.72
N THR A 73 -3.82 -12.31 -4.44
CA THR A 73 -4.67 -13.17 -3.58
C THR A 73 -5.63 -12.40 -2.68
N SER A 74 -5.45 -11.08 -2.58
CA SER A 74 -6.24 -10.21 -1.71
C SER A 74 -7.59 -9.88 -2.33
#